data_AF-A0A7C1E7F3-F1
#
_entry.id   AF-A0A7C1E7F3-F1
#
_cell.length_a   1.000
_cell.length_b   1.000
_cell.length_c   1.000
_cell.angle_alpha   90.00
_cell.angle_beta   90.00
_cell.angle_gamma   90.00
#
_symmetry.space_group_name_H-M   'P 1'
#
loop_
_entity.id
_entity.type
_entity.pdbx_description
1 polymer ?
#
loop_
_entity_poly.entity_id
_entity_poly.type
_entity_poly.pdbx_seq_one_letter_code
_entity_poly.pdbx_strand_id
1 'polypeptide(L)'
;QYINTIRERAAYPGKEAQMHVSAAEIDLDFILDEWTRECFGEQSRWLDLKRTGKLLERVRAHNPDASNIKDFHVLRPIPVNQITRTTNDYGQNPGY
;
A
#
# COMPACT_ATOMS: atom_id res chain seq x y z
N GLN A 1 -8.24 -19.78 4.35
CA GLN A 1 -8.57 -20.36 3.04
C GLN A 1 -8.15 -19.45 1.90
N TYR A 2 -8.66 -18.21 1.79
CA TYR A 2 -8.37 -17.31 0.66
C TYR A 2 -6.88 -17.06 0.36
N ILE A 3 -6.06 -16.81 1.38
CA ILE A 3 -4.64 -16.50 1.14
C ILE A 3 -3.84 -17.72 0.67
N ASN A 4 -4.18 -18.92 1.15
CA ASN A 4 -3.49 -20.14 0.74
C ASN A 4 -3.75 -20.45 -0.73
N THR A 5 -4.94 -20.15 -1.26
CA THR A 5 -5.21 -20.29 -2.70
C THR A 5 -4.26 -19.47 -3.57
N ILE A 6 -3.96 -18.23 -3.17
CA ILE A 6 -3.02 -17.35 -3.90
C ILE A 6 -1.61 -17.94 -3.78
N ARG A 7 -1.21 -18.29 -2.56
CA ARG A 7 0.13 -18.77 -2.21
C ARG A 7 0.46 -20.14 -2.83
N GLU A 8 -0.51 -21.05 -2.90
CA GLU A 8 -0.40 -22.35 -3.58
C GLU A 8 -0.22 -22.16 -5.09
N ARG A 9 -1.01 -21.25 -5.72
CA ARG A 9 -0.86 -20.95 -7.16
C ARG A 9 0.50 -20.33 -7.49
N ALA A 10 1.06 -19.53 -6.59
CA ALA A 10 2.38 -18.92 -6.74
C ALA A 10 3.54 -19.85 -6.34
N ALA A 11 3.26 -21.05 -5.82
CA ALA A 11 4.28 -21.97 -5.34
C ALA A 11 5.15 -22.50 -6.50
N TYR A 12 6.42 -22.78 -6.19
CA TYR A 12 7.25 -23.59 -7.08
C TYR A 12 6.65 -25.01 -7.18
N PRO A 13 6.64 -25.65 -8.36
CA PRO A 13 6.04 -26.97 -8.53
C PRO A 13 6.56 -28.00 -7.51
N GLY A 14 5.63 -28.67 -6.81
CA GLY A 14 5.95 -29.66 -5.76
C GLY A 14 6.30 -29.07 -4.40
N LYS A 15 6.10 -27.76 -4.20
CA LYS A 15 6.31 -27.05 -2.93
C LYS A 15 5.05 -26.39 -2.40
N GLU A 16 3.88 -26.70 -2.93
CA GLU A 16 2.58 -26.09 -2.62
C GLU A 16 2.26 -26.17 -1.12
N ALA A 17 2.47 -27.33 -0.51
CA ALA A 17 2.24 -27.51 0.93
C ALA A 17 3.11 -26.61 1.83
N GLN A 18 4.27 -26.16 1.34
CA GLN A 18 5.17 -25.26 2.08
C GLN A 18 4.64 -23.81 2.08
N MET A 19 3.70 -23.50 1.20
CA MET A 19 3.11 -22.18 1.09
C MET A 19 1.93 -21.97 2.04
N HIS A 20 1.42 -23.03 2.66
CA HIS A 20 0.26 -22.95 3.55
C HIS A 20 0.61 -22.23 4.86
N VAL A 21 -0.27 -21.31 5.27
CA VAL A 21 -0.24 -20.68 6.60
C VAL A 21 -1.55 -20.93 7.33
N SER A 22 -1.48 -20.92 8.66
CA SER A 22 -2.64 -20.98 9.54
C SER A 22 -3.26 -19.59 9.72
N ALA A 23 -4.52 -19.54 10.15
CA ALA A 23 -5.20 -18.26 10.41
C ALA A 23 -4.52 -17.43 11.52
N ALA A 24 -3.82 -18.08 12.44
CA ALA A 24 -3.12 -17.41 13.55
C ALA A 24 -1.86 -16.66 13.11
N GLU A 25 -1.29 -17.02 11.96
CA GLU A 25 -0.11 -16.37 11.37
C GLU A 25 -0.46 -15.15 10.51
N ILE A 26 -1.75 -14.93 10.25
CA ILE A 26 -2.20 -13.88 9.33
C ILE A 26 -2.61 -12.64 10.14
N ASP A 27 -1.77 -11.62 10.06
CA ASP A 27 -2.12 -10.25 10.45
C ASP A 27 -2.15 -9.32 9.23
N LEU A 28 -2.39 -8.03 9.48
CA LEU A 28 -2.40 -7.02 8.43
C LEU A 28 -1.05 -6.90 7.72
N ASP A 29 0.04 -7.03 8.47
CA ASP A 29 1.37 -6.86 7.91
C ASP A 29 1.73 -8.02 6.98
N PHE A 30 1.36 -9.25 7.36
CA PHE A 30 1.42 -10.44 6.52
C PHE A 30 0.62 -10.27 5.22
N ILE A 31 -0.64 -9.78 5.32
CA ILE A 31 -1.49 -9.56 4.13
C ILE A 31 -0.84 -8.53 3.20
N LEU A 32 -0.31 -7.44 3.73
CA LEU A 32 0.34 -6.38 2.94
C LEU A 32 1.63 -6.87 2.28
N ASP A 33 2.35 -7.80 2.90
CA ASP A 33 3.55 -8.40 2.32
C ASP A 33 3.19 -9.37 1.20
N GLU A 34 2.17 -10.22 1.41
CA GLU A 34 1.69 -11.14 0.38
C GLU A 34 1.13 -10.39 -0.83
N TRP A 35 0.34 -9.34 -0.60
CA TRP A 35 -0.16 -8.48 -1.66
C TRP A 35 0.97 -7.81 -2.46
N THR A 36 2.08 -7.47 -1.81
CA THR A 36 3.24 -6.89 -2.51
C THR A 36 3.90 -7.90 -3.42
N ARG A 37 4.00 -9.16 -2.99
CA ARG A 37 4.60 -10.24 -3.79
C ARG A 37 3.75 -10.55 -5.02
N GLU A 38 2.43 -10.61 -4.84
CA GLU A 38 1.49 -10.93 -5.93
C GLU A 38 1.36 -9.79 -6.93
N CYS A 39 1.17 -8.55 -6.46
CA CYS A 39 0.80 -7.40 -7.30
C CYS A 39 1.94 -6.40 -7.50
N PHE A 40 3.20 -6.85 -7.44
CA PHE A 40 4.34 -5.96 -7.60
C PHE A 40 4.32 -5.28 -8.98
N GLY A 41 4.44 -3.95 -8.99
CA GLY A 41 4.44 -3.17 -10.24
C GLY A 41 3.05 -2.77 -10.76
N GLU A 42 1.96 -3.22 -10.13
CA GLU A 42 0.59 -2.91 -10.57
C GLU A 42 0.05 -1.56 -10.05
N GLN A 43 0.91 -0.69 -9.54
CA GLN A 43 0.59 0.69 -9.12
C GLN A 43 -0.46 0.83 -7.99
N SER A 44 -0.80 -0.24 -7.28
CA SER A 44 -1.75 -0.24 -6.15
C SER A 44 -1.11 0.10 -4.80
N ARG A 45 0.21 -0.11 -4.65
CA ARG A 45 0.90 -0.13 -3.35
C ARG A 45 0.66 1.11 -2.48
N TRP A 46 0.71 2.30 -3.06
CA TRP A 46 0.50 3.54 -2.30
C TRP A 46 -0.93 3.61 -1.73
N LEU A 47 -1.94 3.19 -2.50
CA LEU A 47 -3.34 3.18 -2.08
C LEU A 47 -3.57 2.20 -0.94
N ASP A 48 -2.99 1.00 -1.03
CA ASP A 48 -3.10 -0.03 0.00
C ASP A 48 -2.46 0.38 1.32
N LEU A 49 -1.26 0.94 1.25
CA LEU A 49 -0.57 1.42 2.45
C LEU A 49 -1.27 2.63 3.07
N LYS A 50 -1.81 3.54 2.25
CA LYS A 50 -2.58 4.69 2.74
C LYS A 50 -3.83 4.25 3.47
N ARG A 51 -4.67 3.41 2.83
CA ARG A 51 -5.98 3.00 3.41
C ARG A 51 -5.84 2.18 4.68
N THR A 52 -4.69 1.53 4.88
CA THR A 52 -4.37 0.72 6.06
C THR A 52 -3.60 1.48 7.13
N GLY A 53 -3.23 2.74 6.89
CA GLY A 53 -2.43 3.55 7.82
C GLY A 53 -0.94 3.18 7.89
N LYS A 54 -0.48 2.26 7.03
CA LYS A 54 0.90 1.73 7.03
C LYS A 54 1.88 2.47 6.12
N LEU A 55 1.44 3.52 5.43
CA LEU A 55 2.25 4.25 4.45
C LEU A 55 3.53 4.84 5.03
N LEU A 56 3.43 5.69 6.06
CA LEU A 56 4.59 6.40 6.59
C LEU A 56 5.60 5.43 7.22
N GLU A 57 5.11 4.49 8.02
CA GLU A 57 5.92 3.44 8.67
C GLU A 57 6.75 2.66 7.63
N ARG A 58 6.08 2.09 6.62
CA ARG A 58 6.74 1.21 5.65
C ARG A 58 7.59 1.94 4.62
N VAL A 59 7.19 3.15 4.20
CA VAL A 59 8.02 3.96 3.28
C VAL A 59 9.32 4.35 3.98
N ARG A 60 9.26 4.82 5.23
CA ARG A 60 10.46 5.18 6.00
C ARG A 60 11.37 3.98 6.27
N ALA A 61 10.78 2.81 6.51
CA ALA A 61 11.55 1.59 6.79
C ALA A 61 12.20 0.96 5.55
N HIS A 62 11.55 1.02 4.39
CA HIS A 62 11.92 0.17 3.24
C HIS A 62 12.17 0.91 1.92
N ASN A 63 11.88 2.21 1.82
CA ASN A 63 12.00 2.95 0.57
C ASN A 63 13.04 4.09 0.67
N PRO A 64 14.31 3.81 0.35
CA PRO A 64 15.37 4.83 0.39
C PRO A 64 15.13 5.99 -0.60
N ASP A 65 14.46 5.72 -1.73
CA ASP A 65 14.17 6.72 -2.76
C ASP A 65 13.09 7.73 -2.32
N ALA A 66 12.28 7.36 -1.33
CA ALA A 66 11.21 8.20 -0.76
C ALA A 66 11.53 8.71 0.65
N SER A 67 12.81 8.89 0.97
CA SER A 67 13.30 9.40 2.27
C SER A 67 12.70 10.75 2.68
N ASN A 68 12.26 11.56 1.71
CA ASN A 68 11.64 12.87 1.95
C ASN A 68 10.12 12.81 2.28
N ILE A 69 9.57 11.63 2.62
CA ILE A 69 8.15 11.50 2.95
C ILE A 69 7.80 12.23 4.27
N LYS A 70 6.84 13.16 4.19
CA LYS A 70 6.30 13.92 5.33
C LYS A 70 4.95 13.34 5.74
N ASP A 71 4.53 13.63 6.97
CA ASP A 71 3.29 13.07 7.53
C ASP A 71 2.05 13.41 6.67
N PHE A 72 2.03 14.58 6.04
CA PHE A 72 0.92 15.01 5.19
C PHE A 72 0.90 14.40 3.77
N HIS A 73 1.95 13.66 3.36
CA HIS A 73 2.01 12.99 2.05
C HIS A 73 1.07 11.77 1.94
N VAL A 74 0.24 11.51 2.95
CA VAL A 74 -0.91 10.59 2.86
C VAL A 74 -1.98 11.11 1.89
N LEU A 75 -2.03 12.42 1.63
CA LEU A 75 -2.81 13.04 0.57
C LEU A 75 -1.88 13.63 -0.48
N ARG A 76 -2.40 13.87 -1.68
CA ARG A 76 -1.70 14.59 -2.76
C ARG A 76 -2.15 16.05 -2.76
N PRO A 77 -1.33 17.01 -3.23
CA PRO A 77 -1.80 18.37 -3.37
C PRO A 77 -2.98 18.40 -4.34
N ILE A 78 -3.99 19.19 -4.00
CA ILE A 78 -5.04 19.58 -4.92
C ILE A 78 -4.38 20.48 -5.98
N PRO A 79 -4.56 20.19 -7.28
CA PRO A 79 -4.01 21.01 -8.35
C PRO A 79 -4.43 22.49 -8.23
N VAL A 80 -3.47 23.41 -8.38
CA VAL A 80 -3.73 24.87 -8.24
C VAL A 80 -4.79 25.34 -9.23
N ASN A 81 -4.83 24.78 -10.44
CA ASN A 81 -5.85 25.10 -11.44
C ASN A 81 -7.28 24.73 -10.99
N GLN A 82 -7.45 23.69 -10.18
CA GLN A 82 -8.75 23.33 -9.59
C GLN A 82 -9.18 24.40 -8.58
N ILE A 83 -8.25 24.84 -7.74
CA ILE A 83 -8.48 25.87 -6.73
C ILE A 83 -8.81 27.22 -7.39
N THR A 84 -8.05 27.63 -8.42
CA THR A 84 -8.22 28.96 -9.03
C THR A 84 -9.37 29.04 -10.05
N ARG A 85 -9.89 27.90 -10.52
CA ARG A 85 -10.99 27.85 -11.51
C ARG A 85 -12.34 27.43 -10.91
N THR A 86 -12.43 27.33 -9.59
CA THR A 86 -13.69 27.11 -8.89
C THR A 86 -14.23 28.43 -8.35
N THR A 87 -15.55 28.57 -8.32
CA THR A 87 -16.24 29.77 -7.79
C THR A 87 -16.58 29.64 -6.31
N ASN A 88 -16.54 28.43 -5.77
CA ASN A 88 -16.69 28.14 -4.35
C ASN A 88 -15.32 28.10 -3.66
N ASP A 89 -15.32 28.25 -2.34
CA ASP A 89 -14.12 27.98 -1.54
C ASP A 89 -13.72 26.50 -1.69
N TYR A 90 -12.49 26.28 -2.18
CA TYR A 90 -11.91 24.97 -2.42
C TYR A 90 -10.49 24.95 -1.86
N GLY A 91 -10.39 24.69 -0.56
CA GLY A 91 -9.12 24.70 0.18
C GLY A 91 -8.15 23.59 -0.25
N GLN A 92 -6.91 23.71 0.23
CA GLN A 92 -5.84 22.74 0.00
C GLN A 92 -5.88 21.61 1.05
N ASN A 93 -5.35 20.43 0.70
CA ASN A 93 -5.11 19.37 1.67
C ASN A 93 -4.12 19.84 2.74
N PRO A 94 -4.32 19.51 4.03
CA PRO A 94 -3.45 19.98 5.10
C PRO A 94 -1.98 19.69 4.81
N GLY A 95 -1.12 20.71 4.95
CA GLY A 95 0.33 20.60 4.75
C GLY A 95 0.83 20.88 3.32
N TYR A 96 -0.08 21.05 2.36
CA TYR A 96 0.23 21.50 0.99
C TYR A 96 -0.12 22.96 0.74
#